data_AF-A0A7R9BAH7-F1
#
_entry.id   AF-A0A7R9BAH7-F1
#
_cell.length_a   1.000
_cell.length_b   1.000
_cell.length_c   1.000
_cell.angle_alpha   90.00
_cell.angle_beta   90.00
_cell.angle_gamma   90.00
#
_symmetry.space_group_name_H-M   'P 1'
#
loop_
_entity.id
_entity.type
_entity.pdbx_description
1 polymer ?
#
loop_
_entity_poly.entity_id
_entity_poly.type
_entity_poly.pdbx_seq_one_letter_code
_entity_poly.pdbx_strand_id
1 'polypeptide(L)'
;CSLGSGLSPEDCGRFQISQFHTWFHRGVAQWLDIALYKALQRIHKAVELDQLEPVDVSVKYSSSAVDTLAIYYQIKIFWQQLSWPDVEGSYTFVAKIIDDICRCSVFYADKMSKKVDGMGETQSIYEKKFEVTTEVS
;
A
#
# COMPACT_ATOMS: atom_id res chain seq x y z
N CYS A 1 -50.83 -3.89 35.80
CA CYS A 1 -50.52 -4.25 34.40
C CYS A 1 -51.09 -3.21 33.47
N SER A 2 -50.26 -2.27 32.99
CA SER A 2 -50.49 -1.53 31.74
C SER A 2 -49.12 -1.09 31.20
N LEU A 3 -48.89 -1.44 29.95
CA LEU A 3 -47.67 -1.27 29.16
C LEU A 3 -47.67 0.13 28.51
N GLY A 4 -46.50 0.77 28.43
CA GLY A 4 -46.13 1.71 27.37
C GLY A 4 -46.53 3.18 27.53
N SER A 5 -45.56 4.04 27.83
CA SER A 5 -45.44 5.42 27.30
C SER A 5 -44.27 6.12 27.99
N GLY A 6 -43.23 6.52 27.24
CA GLY A 6 -42.16 7.35 27.80
C GLY A 6 -40.84 7.41 27.05
N LEU A 7 -40.66 6.71 25.92
CA LEU A 7 -39.54 7.02 25.03
C LEU A 7 -39.86 8.32 24.30
N SER A 8 -39.10 9.38 24.61
CA SER A 8 -39.20 10.66 23.93
C SER A 8 -38.85 10.48 22.44
N PRO A 9 -39.55 11.16 21.51
CA PRO A 9 -39.17 11.21 20.10
C PRO A 9 -37.71 11.68 19.88
N GLU A 10 -37.16 12.39 20.86
CA GLU A 10 -35.83 13.00 20.85
C GLU A 10 -34.71 11.98 21.09
N ASP A 11 -35.02 10.83 21.69
CA ASP A 11 -34.03 9.81 22.03
C ASP A 11 -33.69 8.92 20.82
N CYS A 12 -34.67 8.61 19.97
CA CYS A 12 -34.46 7.75 18.80
C CYS A 12 -33.52 8.38 17.75
N GLY A 13 -33.63 9.71 17.54
CA GLY A 13 -32.75 10.45 16.63
C GLY A 13 -31.32 10.65 17.17
N ARG A 14 -31.16 10.67 18.51
CA ARG A 14 -29.87 10.91 19.17
C ARG A 14 -28.95 9.70 19.12
N PHE A 15 -29.50 8.49 19.25
CA PHE A 15 -28.72 7.24 19.28
C PHE A 15 -28.41 6.64 17.91
N GLN A 16 -29.27 6.83 16.90
CA GLN A 16 -28.98 6.34 15.54
C GLN A 16 -27.94 7.21 14.84
N ILE A 17 -27.99 8.53 15.04
CA ILE A 17 -26.98 9.44 14.49
C ILE A 17 -25.65 9.27 15.22
N SER A 18 -25.59 8.92 16.51
CA SER A 18 -24.31 8.78 17.23
C SER A 18 -23.42 7.61 16.76
N GLN A 19 -23.97 6.63 16.02
CA GLN A 19 -23.24 5.45 15.52
C GLN A 19 -23.11 5.42 13.99
N PHE A 20 -23.21 6.57 13.32
CA PHE A 20 -23.16 6.68 11.86
C PHE A 20 -21.93 6.00 11.23
N HIS A 21 -20.79 5.98 11.95
CA HIS A 21 -19.55 5.34 11.49
C HIS A 21 -19.75 3.86 11.16
N THR A 22 -20.60 3.16 11.89
CA THR A 22 -20.86 1.72 11.66
C THR A 22 -21.43 1.44 10.26
N TRP A 23 -22.20 2.37 9.69
CA TRP A 23 -22.72 2.27 8.33
C TRP A 23 -21.60 2.30 7.29
N PHE A 24 -20.52 3.02 7.58
CA PHE A 24 -19.36 3.14 6.71
C PHE A 24 -18.35 2.01 6.89
N HIS A 25 -18.53 1.13 7.87
CA HIS A 25 -17.55 0.09 8.20
C HIS A 25 -17.20 -0.77 6.98
N ARG A 26 -18.22 -1.26 6.27
CA ARG A 26 -18.05 -2.03 5.03
C ARG A 26 -17.41 -1.21 3.91
N GLY A 27 -17.78 0.07 3.81
CA GLY A 27 -17.23 1.00 2.82
C GLY A 27 -15.73 1.24 3.02
N VAL A 28 -15.31 1.44 4.27
CA VAL A 28 -13.89 1.59 4.63
C VAL A 28 -13.12 0.31 4.36
N ALA A 29 -13.65 -0.85 4.75
CA ALA A 29 -13.02 -2.14 4.45
C ALA A 29 -12.80 -2.34 2.94
N GLN A 30 -13.83 -2.10 2.13
CA GLN A 30 -13.74 -2.20 0.67
C GLN A 30 -12.78 -1.16 0.08
N TRP A 31 -12.75 0.05 0.62
CA TRP A 31 -11.79 1.06 0.19
C TRP A 31 -10.35 0.60 0.43
N LEU A 32 -10.08 0.00 1.59
CA LEU A 32 -8.75 -0.56 1.91
C LEU A 32 -8.35 -1.68 0.94
N ASP A 33 -9.29 -2.54 0.53
CA ASP A 33 -9.01 -3.58 -0.48
C ASP A 33 -8.63 -2.97 -1.84
N ILE A 34 -9.38 -1.95 -2.28
CA ILE A 34 -9.08 -1.23 -3.53
C ILE A 34 -7.76 -0.48 -3.42
N ALA A 35 -7.46 0.10 -2.26
CA ALA A 35 -6.22 0.80 -1.99
C ALA A 35 -5.01 -0.14 -2.08
N LEU A 36 -5.08 -1.33 -1.45
CA LEU A 36 -4.05 -2.36 -1.58
C LEU A 36 -3.86 -2.77 -3.04
N TYR A 37 -4.95 -3.07 -3.76
CA TYR A 37 -4.85 -3.44 -5.17
C TYR A 37 -4.13 -2.37 -5.99
N LYS A 38 -4.52 -1.10 -5.85
CA LYS A 38 -3.87 0.03 -6.54
C LYS A 38 -2.42 0.24 -6.09
N ALA A 39 -2.11 0.01 -4.82
CA ALA A 39 -0.74 0.08 -4.30
C ALA A 39 0.16 -0.95 -4.98
N LEU A 40 -0.28 -2.22 -5.05
CA LEU A 40 0.47 -3.28 -5.72
C LEU A 40 0.73 -2.97 -7.20
N GLN A 41 -0.25 -2.41 -7.92
CA GLN A 41 -0.07 -1.99 -9.31
C GLN A 41 0.95 -0.86 -9.46
N ARG A 42 0.92 0.13 -8.56
CA ARG A 42 1.91 1.23 -8.58
C ARG A 42 3.31 0.73 -8.27
N ILE A 43 3.46 -0.12 -7.25
CA ILE A 43 4.74 -0.75 -6.90
C ILE A 43 5.28 -1.55 -8.08
N HIS A 44 4.43 -2.37 -8.70
CA HIS A 44 4.81 -3.14 -9.89
C HIS A 44 5.38 -2.23 -10.98
N LYS A 45 4.66 -1.15 -11.30
CA LYS A 45 5.08 -0.24 -12.36
C LYS A 45 6.34 0.56 -11.99
N ALA A 46 6.47 0.98 -10.73
CA ALA A 46 7.64 1.68 -10.24
C ALA A 46 8.90 0.81 -10.36
N VAL A 47 8.82 -0.46 -9.96
CA VAL A 47 9.93 -1.41 -10.12
C VAL A 47 10.21 -1.68 -11.60
N GLU A 48 9.19 -1.86 -12.44
CA GLU A 48 9.36 -2.07 -13.88
C GLU A 48 10.13 -0.93 -14.55
N LEU A 49 9.82 0.33 -14.21
CA LEU A 49 10.44 1.52 -14.77
C LEU A 49 11.78 1.90 -14.12
N ASP A 50 12.10 1.33 -12.96
CA ASP A 50 13.33 1.65 -12.23
C ASP A 50 14.59 1.31 -13.05
N GLN A 51 15.61 2.16 -13.03
CA GLN A 51 16.90 1.87 -13.66
C GLN A 51 17.92 1.31 -12.65
N LEU A 52 17.51 1.14 -11.39
CA LEU A 52 18.35 0.75 -10.26
C LEU A 52 19.50 1.73 -9.99
N GLU A 53 19.31 2.98 -10.40
CA GLU A 53 20.23 4.06 -10.09
C GLU A 53 19.84 4.69 -8.75
N PRO A 54 20.83 5.08 -7.91
CA PRO A 54 20.56 5.81 -6.70
C PRO A 54 19.85 7.14 -7.00
N VAL A 55 18.89 7.52 -6.15
CA VAL A 55 18.17 8.80 -6.29
C VAL A 55 19.09 10.01 -6.16
N ASP A 56 20.14 9.89 -5.35
CA ASP A 56 21.16 10.92 -5.13
C ASP A 56 22.50 10.22 -4.82
N VAL A 57 23.62 10.90 -5.09
CA VAL A 57 24.99 10.43 -4.80
C VAL A 57 25.19 10.04 -3.32
N SER A 58 24.39 10.63 -2.43
CA SER A 58 24.44 10.42 -0.98
C SER A 58 23.63 9.22 -0.48
N VAL A 59 22.76 8.63 -1.31
CA VAL A 59 21.85 7.54 -0.90
C VAL A 59 22.07 6.29 -1.74
N LYS A 60 21.61 5.14 -1.24
CA LYS A 60 21.74 3.83 -1.93
C LYS A 60 20.40 3.23 -2.36
N TYR A 61 19.31 3.99 -2.27
CA TYR A 61 18.00 3.56 -2.71
C TYR A 61 17.64 4.21 -4.05
N SER A 62 16.88 3.47 -4.86
CA SER A 62 16.39 3.92 -6.16
C SER A 62 15.02 4.58 -6.05
N SER A 63 14.53 5.18 -7.15
CA SER A 63 13.27 5.91 -7.18
C SER A 63 12.07 5.04 -6.81
N SER A 64 12.06 3.75 -7.18
CA SER A 64 10.95 2.84 -6.85
C SER A 64 10.77 2.61 -5.35
N ALA A 65 11.83 2.71 -4.56
CA ALA A 65 11.76 2.65 -3.10
C ALA A 65 11.03 3.87 -2.53
N VAL A 66 11.33 5.05 -3.09
CA VAL A 66 10.68 6.32 -2.72
C VAL A 66 9.20 6.30 -3.09
N ASP A 67 8.88 5.85 -4.31
CA ASP A 67 7.49 5.72 -4.77
C ASP A 67 6.67 4.75 -3.91
N THR A 68 7.28 3.62 -3.54
CA THR A 68 6.65 2.64 -2.65
C THR A 68 6.38 3.24 -1.27
N LEU A 69 7.35 3.97 -0.71
CA LEU A 69 7.19 4.63 0.58
C LEU A 69 6.12 5.74 0.54
N ALA A 70 6.02 6.49 -0.55
CA ALA A 70 4.99 7.50 -0.74
C ALA A 70 3.57 6.91 -0.65
N ILE A 71 3.37 5.68 -1.15
CA ILE A 71 2.09 4.97 -1.02
C ILE A 71 1.76 4.69 0.45
N TYR A 72 2.73 4.24 1.24
CA TYR A 72 2.52 3.98 2.68
C TYR A 72 2.15 5.26 3.42
N TYR A 73 2.79 6.38 3.08
CA TYR A 73 2.43 7.68 3.64
C TYR A 73 1.00 8.09 3.29
N GLN A 74 0.55 7.88 2.05
CA GLN A 74 -0.82 8.20 1.66
C GLN A 74 -1.86 7.37 2.43
N ILE A 75 -1.59 6.07 2.66
CA ILE A 75 -2.45 5.22 3.48
C ILE A 75 -2.49 5.71 4.94
N LYS A 76 -1.33 6.10 5.49
CA LYS A 76 -1.25 6.69 6.84
C LYS A 76 -2.06 7.98 6.95
N ILE A 77 -1.92 8.89 5.99
CA ILE A 77 -2.66 10.16 5.97
C ILE A 77 -4.16 9.89 5.87
N PHE A 78 -4.59 8.98 5.00
CA PHE A 78 -5.98 8.57 4.90
C PHE A 78 -6.51 8.06 6.26
N TRP A 79 -5.78 7.17 6.93
CA TRP A 79 -6.17 6.65 8.24
C TRP A 79 -6.32 7.75 9.28
N GLN A 80 -5.39 8.71 9.32
CA GLN A 80 -5.47 9.85 10.22
C GLN A 80 -6.68 10.74 9.92
N GLN A 81 -6.97 10.98 8.64
CA GLN A 81 -8.11 11.78 8.21
C GLN A 81 -9.45 11.08 8.46
N LEU A 82 -9.49 9.75 8.37
CA LEU A 82 -10.68 8.95 8.68
C LEU A 82 -11.20 9.23 10.10
N SER A 83 -10.31 9.57 11.04
CA SER A 83 -10.64 9.98 12.41
C SER A 83 -11.68 9.07 13.05
N TRP A 84 -11.46 7.75 12.92
CA TRP A 84 -12.47 6.76 13.29
C TRP A 84 -12.80 6.88 14.79
N PRO A 85 -14.08 7.09 15.15
CA PRO A 85 -14.44 7.51 16.51
C PRO A 85 -14.44 6.37 17.53
N ASP A 86 -14.50 5.12 17.06
CA ASP A 86 -14.57 3.93 17.91
C ASP A 86 -13.21 3.20 17.97
N VAL A 87 -12.57 3.24 19.14
CA VAL A 87 -11.24 2.63 19.34
C VAL A 87 -11.28 1.11 19.12
N GLU A 88 -12.31 0.43 19.59
CA GLU A 88 -12.38 -1.03 19.51
C GLU A 88 -12.57 -1.49 18.05
N GLY A 89 -13.53 -0.90 17.33
CA GLY A 89 -13.75 -1.15 15.91
C GLY A 89 -12.59 -0.70 15.02
N SER A 90 -11.74 0.22 15.49
CA SER A 90 -10.55 0.66 14.76
C SER A 90 -9.49 -0.43 14.61
N TYR A 91 -9.39 -1.36 15.58
CA TYR A 91 -8.33 -2.37 15.58
C TYR A 91 -8.37 -3.26 14.34
N THR A 92 -9.55 -3.60 13.85
CA THR A 92 -9.72 -4.39 12.62
C THR A 92 -9.15 -3.65 11.40
N PHE A 93 -9.37 -2.34 11.29
CA PHE A 93 -8.82 -1.55 10.20
C PHE A 93 -7.31 -1.36 10.32
N VAL A 94 -6.80 -1.10 11.53
CA VAL A 94 -5.36 -0.97 11.77
C VAL A 94 -4.65 -2.27 11.42
N ALA A 95 -5.16 -3.42 11.89
CA ALA A 95 -4.61 -4.72 11.57
C ALA A 95 -4.58 -4.96 10.05
N LYS A 96 -5.66 -4.63 9.35
CA LYS A 96 -5.73 -4.72 7.89
C LYS A 96 -4.69 -3.82 7.21
N ILE A 97 -4.57 -2.56 7.64
CA ILE A 97 -3.60 -1.61 7.07
C ILE A 97 -2.16 -2.13 7.25
N ILE A 98 -1.82 -2.65 8.42
CA ILE A 98 -0.50 -3.22 8.68
C ILE A 98 -0.23 -4.45 7.80
N ASP A 99 -1.21 -5.36 7.70
CA ASP A 99 -1.11 -6.52 6.80
C ASP A 99 -0.93 -6.09 5.32
N ASP A 100 -1.71 -5.10 4.87
CA ASP A 100 -1.60 -4.53 3.52
C ASP A 100 -0.19 -3.94 3.27
N ILE A 101 0.38 -3.21 4.23
CA ILE A 101 1.75 -2.67 4.13
C ILE A 101 2.79 -3.78 4.04
N CYS A 102 2.69 -4.80 4.92
CA CYS A 102 3.59 -5.95 4.91
C CYS A 102 3.53 -6.69 3.57
N ARG A 103 2.34 -6.94 3.03
CA ARG A 103 2.14 -7.55 1.71
C ARG A 103 2.78 -6.72 0.60
N CYS A 104 2.58 -5.41 0.61
CA CYS A 104 3.25 -4.52 -0.35
C CYS A 104 4.77 -4.57 -0.22
N SER A 105 5.32 -4.63 1.00
CA SER A 105 6.77 -4.69 1.24
C SER A 105 7.38 -5.98 0.71
N VAL A 106 6.74 -7.12 0.98
CA VAL A 106 7.17 -8.43 0.44
C VAL A 106 7.07 -8.44 -1.09
N PHE A 107 5.98 -7.92 -1.64
CA PHE A 107 5.80 -7.83 -3.09
C PHE A 107 6.85 -6.95 -3.77
N TYR A 108 7.19 -5.80 -3.17
CA TYR A 108 8.27 -4.95 -3.65
C TYR A 108 9.61 -5.70 -3.65
N ALA A 109 9.95 -6.35 -2.54
CA ALA A 109 11.21 -7.11 -2.41
C ALA A 109 11.32 -8.23 -3.45
N ASP A 110 10.25 -9.01 -3.66
CA ASP A 110 10.20 -10.08 -4.67
C ASP A 110 10.39 -9.52 -6.09
N LYS A 111 9.69 -8.44 -6.44
CA LYS A 111 9.81 -7.80 -7.76
C LYS A 111 11.19 -7.19 -7.98
N MET A 112 11.75 -6.56 -6.95
CA MET A 112 13.08 -5.96 -7.00
C MET A 112 14.16 -7.03 -7.17
N SER A 113 14.09 -8.13 -6.41
CA SER A 113 15.03 -9.26 -6.56
C SER A 113 15.04 -9.78 -7.99
N LYS A 114 13.87 -10.08 -8.56
CA LYS A 114 13.74 -10.57 -9.94
C LYS A 114 14.30 -9.61 -10.98
N LYS A 115 14.14 -8.30 -10.74
CA LYS A 115 14.69 -7.28 -11.64
C LYS A 115 16.21 -7.23 -11.60
N VAL A 116 16.79 -7.29 -10.39
CA VAL A 116 18.25 -7.34 -10.20
C VAL A 116 18.83 -8.58 -10.89
N ASP A 117 18.21 -9.76 -10.69
CA ASP A 117 18.66 -11.02 -11.29
C ASP A 117 18.67 -10.94 -12.82
N GLY A 118 17.60 -10.42 -13.44
CA GLY A 118 17.51 -10.26 -14.91
C GLY A 118 18.48 -9.23 -15.49
N MET A 119 18.88 -8.21 -14.73
CA MET A 119 19.90 -7.25 -15.15
C MET A 119 21.30 -7.88 -15.15
N GLY A 120 21.61 -8.76 -14.20
CA GLY A 120 22.87 -9.51 -14.18
C GLY A 120 23.04 -10.42 -15.40
N GLU A 121 21.97 -11.12 -15.82
CA GLU A 121 21.98 -11.92 -17.05
C GLU A 121 22.24 -11.05 -18.29
N THR A 122 21.57 -9.89 -18.36
CA THR A 122 21.69 -8.94 -19.47
C THR A 122 23.11 -8.38 -19.56
N GLN A 123 23.69 -7.92 -18.45
CA GLN A 123 25.08 -7.43 -18.42
C GLN A 123 26.08 -8.52 -18.84
N SER A 124 25.95 -9.75 -18.32
CA SER A 124 26.79 -10.88 -18.72
C SER A 124 26.68 -11.19 -20.22
N ILE A 125 25.49 -11.09 -20.83
CA ILE A 125 25.32 -11.30 -22.28
C ILE A 125 26.03 -10.21 -23.08
N TYR A 126 25.89 -8.93 -22.70
CA TYR A 126 26.59 -7.84 -23.37
C TYR A 126 28.10 -7.96 -23.22
N GLU A 127 28.60 -8.25 -22.02
CA GLU A 127 30.03 -8.45 -21.74
C GLU A 127 30.61 -9.59 -22.60
N LYS A 128 29.93 -10.75 -22.65
CA LYS A 128 30.30 -11.87 -23.55
C LYS A 128 30.24 -11.51 -25.03
N LYS A 129 29.32 -10.62 -25.45
CA LYS A 129 29.20 -10.21 -26.86
C LYS A 129 30.34 -9.29 -27.29
N PHE A 130 30.89 -8.48 -26.37
CA PHE A 130 32.04 -7.61 -26.65
C PHE A 130 33.37 -8.38 -26.71
N GLU A 131 33.49 -9.52 -26.03
CA GLU A 131 34.69 -10.38 -26.10
C GLU A 131 34.88 -11.06 -27.47
N VAL A 132 33.85 -11.14 -28.33
CA VAL A 132 33.89 -11.93 -29.58
C VAL A 132 34.38 -11.17 -30.82
N THR A 133 34.71 -9.87 -30.75
CA THR A 133 35.14 -9.08 -31.94
C THR A 133 36.65 -8.82 -32.08
N THR A 134 37.50 -9.63 -31.45
CA THR A 134 38.96 -9.58 -31.66
C THR A 134 39.51 -10.92 -32.12
N GLU A 135 39.07 -11.39 -33.27
CA GLU A 135 39.90 -12.23 -34.12
C GLU A 135 40.11 -11.50 -35.45
N VAL A 136 41.27 -10.85 -35.53
CA VAL A 136 41.83 -10.30 -36.77
C VAL A 136 42.35 -11.49 -37.58
N SER A 137 41.85 -11.65 -38.81
CA SER A 137 42.46 -12.50 -39.85
C SER A 137 42.69 -11.66 -41.09
#